data_AF-A0A6M4YBW9-F1
#
_entry.id   AF-A0A6M4YBW9-F1
#
_cell.length_a   1.000
_cell.length_b   1.000
_cell.length_c   1.000
_cell.angle_alpha   90.00
_cell.angle_beta   90.00
_cell.angle_gamma   90.00
#
_symmetry.space_group_name_H-M   'P 1'
#
loop_
_entity.id
_entity.type
_entity.pdbx_description
1 polymer ?
#
loop_
_entity_poly.entity_id
_entity_poly.type
_entity_poly.pdbx_seq_one_letter_code
_entity_poly.pdbx_strand_id
1 'polypeptide(L)'
;MKQPIRPRQVIQAQALFDQAALFTSALCNVCNANTETMLYLELSELLRPLQIQLDELEVGCVRTPLAAPAERINRYVTMLLKVIEGNQSHTEPCELSVLLAPVMAEFEAVELAQLREGV
;
A
#
# COMPACT_ATOMS: atom_id res chain seq x y z
N MET A 1 -26.15 14.69 11.04
CA MET A 1 -26.10 15.40 9.74
C MET A 1 -24.87 14.93 8.99
N LYS A 2 -25.01 14.24 7.85
CA LYS A 2 -23.88 13.83 7.00
C LYS A 2 -23.41 15.07 6.22
N GLN A 3 -22.20 15.56 6.49
CA GLN A 3 -21.60 16.64 5.69
C GLN A 3 -21.35 16.12 4.27
N PRO A 4 -21.63 16.93 3.22
CA PRO A 4 -21.42 16.52 1.84
C PRO A 4 -19.92 16.35 1.55
N ILE A 5 -19.55 15.21 0.97
CA ILE A 5 -18.19 14.91 0.49
C ILE A 5 -17.90 15.85 -0.69
N ARG A 6 -16.77 16.55 -0.67
CA ARG A 6 -16.41 17.47 -1.76
C ARG A 6 -15.81 16.68 -2.93
N PRO A 7 -16.20 16.94 -4.20
CA PRO A 7 -15.64 16.26 -5.37
C PRO A 7 -14.11 16.30 -5.44
N ARG A 8 -13.50 17.42 -5.02
CA ARG A 8 -12.05 17.58 -4.95
C ARG A 8 -11.35 16.61 -3.99
N GLN A 9 -12.00 16.24 -2.87
CA GLN A 9 -11.45 15.30 -1.91
C GLN A 9 -11.45 13.87 -2.46
N VAL A 10 -12.48 13.50 -3.22
CA VAL A 10 -12.56 12.20 -3.89
C VAL A 10 -11.47 12.06 -4.95
N ILE A 11 -11.28 13.10 -5.78
CA ILE A 11 -10.22 13.12 -6.80
C ILE A 11 -8.83 13.00 -6.16
N GLN A 12 -8.58 13.73 -5.07
CA GLN A 12 -7.30 13.65 -4.37
C GLN A 12 -7.07 12.29 -3.72
N ALA A 13 -8.09 11.72 -3.08
CA ALA A 13 -8.03 10.39 -2.49
C ALA A 13 -7.75 9.32 -3.55
N GLN A 14 -8.36 9.44 -4.74
CA GLN A 14 -8.09 8.55 -5.86
C GLN A 14 -6.64 8.65 -6.33
N ALA A 15 -6.13 9.87 -6.54
CA ALA A 15 -4.75 10.06 -6.99
C ALA A 15 -3.72 9.49 -6.00
N LEU A 16 -3.97 9.64 -4.69
CA LEU A 16 -3.14 9.03 -3.65
C LEU A 16 -3.21 7.50 -3.71
N PHE A 17 -4.40 6.95 -3.97
CA PHE A 17 -4.62 5.51 -4.05
C PHE A 17 -3.87 4.90 -5.24
N ASP A 18 -4.00 5.51 -6.42
CA ASP A 18 -3.29 5.11 -7.63
C ASP A 18 -1.77 5.22 -7.45
N GLN A 19 -1.30 6.27 -6.77
CA GLN A 19 0.12 6.45 -6.47
C GLN A 19 0.64 5.32 -5.55
N ALA A 20 -0.10 4.98 -4.49
CA ALA A 20 0.28 3.91 -3.58
C ALA A 20 0.28 2.53 -4.27
N ALA A 21 -0.67 2.28 -5.17
CA ALA A 21 -0.72 1.08 -5.98
C ALA A 21 0.51 0.96 -6.91
N LEU A 22 0.84 2.05 -7.63
CA LEU A 22 2.02 2.12 -8.50
C LEU A 22 3.32 1.92 -7.72
N PHE A 23 3.44 2.55 -6.55
CA PHE A 23 4.62 2.40 -5.71
C PHE A 23 4.78 0.97 -5.19
N THR A 24 3.69 0.35 -4.74
CA THR A 24 3.68 -1.06 -4.30
C THR A 24 4.09 -1.99 -5.43
N SER A 25 3.55 -1.79 -6.64
CA SER A 25 3.91 -2.59 -7.81
C SER A 25 5.39 -2.41 -8.19
N ALA A 26 5.89 -1.16 -8.20
CA ALA A 26 7.29 -0.88 -8.48
C ALA A 26 8.22 -1.55 -7.47
N LEU A 27 7.87 -1.52 -6.18
CA LEU A 27 8.61 -2.20 -5.13
C LEU A 27 8.63 -3.72 -5.35
N CYS A 28 7.49 -4.33 -5.65
CA CYS A 28 7.43 -5.76 -5.98
C CYS A 28 8.30 -6.12 -7.20
N ASN A 29 8.29 -5.29 -8.24
CA ASN A 29 9.11 -5.53 -9.44
C ASN A 29 10.60 -5.47 -9.14
N VAL A 30 11.05 -4.48 -8.36
CA VAL A 30 12.45 -4.36 -7.93
C VAL A 30 12.86 -5.54 -7.06
N CYS A 31 12.00 -5.93 -6.11
CA CYS A 31 12.24 -7.08 -5.24
C CYS A 31 12.29 -8.41 -6.02
N ASN A 32 11.44 -8.61 -7.02
CA ASN A 32 11.46 -9.79 -7.87
C ASN A 32 12.69 -9.87 -8.79
N ALA A 33 13.24 -8.72 -9.19
CA ALA A 33 14.41 -8.66 -10.04
C ALA A 33 15.73 -8.82 -9.27
N ASN A 34 15.71 -8.68 -7.95
CA ASN A 34 16.90 -8.77 -7.12
C ASN A 34 17.11 -10.20 -6.59
N THR A 35 18.22 -10.81 -7.01
CA THR A 35 18.62 -12.17 -6.61
C THR A 35 19.60 -12.20 -5.44
N GLU A 36 20.08 -11.04 -4.98
CA GLU A 36 21.01 -10.95 -3.86
C GLU A 36 20.25 -10.93 -2.54
N THR A 37 20.61 -11.82 -1.62
CA THR A 37 20.03 -11.86 -0.28
C THR A 37 20.36 -10.58 0.47
N MET A 38 19.39 -10.04 1.20
CA MET A 38 19.55 -8.85 2.02
C MET A 38 18.98 -9.06 3.42
N LEU A 39 19.36 -8.21 4.36
CA LEU A 39 18.80 -8.23 5.70
C LEU A 39 17.33 -7.81 5.67
N TYR A 40 16.51 -8.41 6.52
CA TYR A 40 15.13 -7.93 6.73
C TYR A 40 15.08 -6.45 7.15
N LEU A 41 16.11 -5.96 7.84
CA LEU A 41 16.25 -4.54 8.15
C LEU A 41 16.33 -3.68 6.88
N GLU A 42 17.13 -4.08 5.89
CA GLU A 42 17.26 -3.35 4.62
C GLU A 42 15.95 -3.39 3.82
N LEU A 43 15.24 -4.53 3.85
CA LEU A 43 13.87 -4.61 3.29
C LEU A 43 12.89 -3.68 3.99
N SER A 44 13.01 -3.52 5.30
CA SER A 44 12.16 -2.59 6.05
C SER A 44 12.37 -1.15 5.59
N GLU A 45 13.60 -0.77 5.27
CA GLU A 45 13.93 0.56 4.75
C GLU A 45 13.29 0.81 3.38
N LEU A 46 13.20 -0.22 2.53
CA LEU A 46 12.48 -0.15 1.25
C LEU A 46 10.96 0.01 1.42
N LEU A 47 10.40 -0.52 2.51
CA LEU A 47 8.98 -0.41 2.83
C LEU A 47 8.58 0.92 3.51
N ARG A 48 9.51 1.62 4.15
CA ARG A 48 9.20 2.88 4.85
C ARG A 48 8.55 3.94 3.95
N PRO A 49 9.02 4.19 2.72
CA PRO A 49 8.36 5.15 1.83
C PRO A 49 6.92 4.75 1.47
N LEU A 50 6.65 3.44 1.34
CA LEU A 50 5.28 2.94 1.12
C LEU A 50 4.41 3.24 2.33
N GLN A 51 4.90 2.98 3.55
CA GLN A 51 4.15 3.30 4.77
C GLN A 51 3.79 4.79 4.87
N ILE A 52 4.72 5.68 4.56
CA ILE A 52 4.47 7.13 4.56
C ILE A 52 3.35 7.49 3.57
N GLN A 53 3.39 6.94 2.35
CA GLN A 53 2.32 7.16 1.36
C GLN A 53 0.97 6.60 1.83
N LEU A 54 0.97 5.46 2.53
CA LEU A 54 -0.25 4.85 3.07
C LEU A 54 -0.83 5.63 4.25
N ASP A 55 0.00 6.25 5.09
CA ASP A 55 -0.43 7.18 6.13
C ASP A 55 -1.12 8.41 5.52
N GLU A 56 -0.52 8.99 4.47
CA GLU A 56 -1.12 10.10 3.72
C GLU A 56 -2.43 9.70 3.04
N LEU A 57 -2.47 8.50 2.47
CA LEU A 57 -3.66 7.93 1.84
C LEU A 57 -4.79 7.76 2.86
N GLU A 58 -4.52 7.14 4.01
CA GLU A 58 -5.53 6.91 5.05
C GLU A 58 -6.14 8.23 5.53
N VAL A 59 -5.30 9.24 5.81
CA VAL A 59 -5.75 10.58 6.20
C VAL A 59 -6.54 11.26 5.06
N GLY A 60 -6.07 11.14 3.83
CA GLY A 60 -6.69 11.73 2.64
C GLY A 60 -8.04 11.09 2.27
N CYS A 61 -8.20 9.80 2.57
CA CYS A 61 -9.41 9.03 2.30
C CYS A 61 -10.49 9.18 3.38
N VAL A 62 -10.24 9.92 4.46
CA VAL A 62 -11.24 10.13 5.52
C VAL A 62 -12.55 10.67 4.92
N ARG A 63 -13.65 9.92 5.15
CA ARG A 63 -15.00 10.20 4.63
C ARG A 63 -15.16 10.03 3.11
N THR A 64 -14.25 9.36 2.41
CA THR A 64 -14.45 8.91 1.04
C THR A 64 -14.79 7.41 1.02
N PRO A 65 -15.28 6.87 -0.11
CA PRO A 65 -15.46 5.41 -0.27
C PRO A 65 -14.16 4.61 -0.10
N LEU A 66 -13.00 5.26 -0.25
CA LEU A 66 -11.67 4.64 -0.13
C LEU A 66 -11.16 4.54 1.31
N ALA A 67 -11.88 5.08 2.31
CA ALA A 67 -11.44 5.08 3.70
C ALA A 67 -11.13 3.68 4.24
N ALA A 68 -12.05 2.73 4.03
CA ALA A 68 -11.90 1.37 4.56
C ALA A 68 -10.81 0.56 3.84
N PRO A 69 -10.68 0.61 2.50
CA PRO A 69 -9.51 0.05 1.81
C PRO A 69 -8.19 0.65 2.29
N ALA A 70 -8.10 1.98 2.41
CA ALA A 70 -6.88 2.67 2.85
C ALA A 70 -6.45 2.24 4.27
N GLU A 71 -7.39 2.20 5.22
CA GLU A 71 -7.13 1.74 6.59
C GLU A 71 -6.62 0.28 6.61
N ARG A 72 -7.26 -0.62 5.84
CA ARG A 72 -6.87 -2.04 5.78
C ARG A 72 -5.45 -2.21 5.22
N ILE A 73 -5.14 -1.50 4.14
CA ILE A 73 -3.82 -1.54 3.50
C ILE A 73 -2.77 -1.00 4.47
N ASN A 74 -3.00 0.18 5.06
CA ASN A 74 -2.04 0.79 5.98
C ASN A 74 -1.79 -0.11 7.20
N ARG A 75 -2.87 -0.61 7.82
CA ARG A 75 -2.76 -1.51 8.96
C ARG A 75 -1.93 -2.76 8.64
N TYR A 76 -2.14 -3.35 7.46
CA TYR A 76 -1.37 -4.51 7.03
C TYR A 76 0.12 -4.19 6.88
N VAL A 77 0.47 -3.13 6.13
CA VAL A 77 1.87 -2.74 5.90
C VAL A 77 2.56 -2.31 7.20
N THR A 78 1.85 -1.61 8.08
CA THR A 78 2.36 -1.24 9.40
C THR A 78 2.66 -2.47 10.28
N MET A 79 1.82 -3.50 10.24
CA MET A 79 2.11 -4.75 10.95
C MET A 79 3.27 -5.52 10.31
N LEU A 80 3.32 -5.56 8.98
CA LEU A 80 4.41 -6.20 8.24
C LEU A 80 5.77 -5.57 8.60
N LEU A 81 5.85 -4.23 8.60
CA LEU A 81 7.04 -3.49 8.99
C LEU A 81 7.51 -3.85 10.41
N LYS A 82 6.60 -3.88 11.39
CA LYS A 82 6.94 -4.28 12.76
C LYS A 82 7.51 -5.70 12.86
N VAL A 83 7.02 -6.62 12.04
CA VAL A 83 7.50 -8.01 12.03
C VAL A 83 8.90 -8.11 11.44
N ILE A 84 9.16 -7.41 10.33
CA ILE A 84 10.45 -7.49 9.65
C ILE A 84 11.55 -6.66 10.32
N GLU A 85 11.22 -5.51 10.94
CA GLU A 85 12.19 -4.68 11.66
C GLU A 85 12.84 -5.43 12.85
N GLY A 86 12.12 -6.40 13.43
CA GLY A 86 12.62 -7.25 14.51
C GLY A 86 13.48 -8.43 14.04
N ASN A 87 13.59 -8.66 12.74
CA ASN A 87 14.25 -9.84 12.18
C ASN A 87 15.68 -9.50 11.72
N GLN A 88 16.66 -10.25 12.23
CA GLN A 88 18.09 -10.08 11.89
C GLN A 88 18.57 -11.08 10.83
N SER A 89 17.66 -11.88 10.27
CA SER A 89 17.98 -12.87 9.23
C SER A 89 18.14 -12.21 7.87
N HIS A 90 18.80 -12.93 6.97
CA HIS A 90 18.80 -12.59 5.55
C HIS A 90 17.63 -13.28 4.85
N THR A 91 17.15 -12.68 3.78
CA THR A 91 16.10 -13.24 2.94
C THR A 91 16.32 -12.81 1.49
N GLU A 92 15.71 -13.55 0.56
CA GLU A 92 15.60 -13.09 -0.81
C GLU A 92 14.57 -11.94 -0.87
N PRO A 93 14.86 -10.85 -1.60
CA PRO A 93 13.94 -9.72 -1.70
C PRO A 93 12.58 -10.09 -2.31
N CYS A 94 12.52 -11.11 -3.17
CA CYS A 94 11.29 -11.58 -3.79
C CYS A 94 10.22 -12.03 -2.77
N GLU A 95 10.62 -12.45 -1.57
CA GLU A 95 9.73 -12.76 -0.45
C GLU A 95 8.89 -11.53 -0.06
N LEU A 96 9.41 -10.31 -0.25
CA LEU A 96 8.65 -9.09 -0.01
C LEU A 96 7.45 -8.97 -0.95
N SER A 97 7.59 -9.37 -2.21
CA SER A 97 6.48 -9.38 -3.17
C SER A 97 5.38 -10.34 -2.74
N VAL A 98 5.75 -11.50 -2.17
CA VAL A 98 4.80 -12.45 -1.59
C VAL A 98 4.09 -11.83 -0.39
N LEU A 99 4.83 -11.16 0.49
CA LEU A 99 4.28 -10.48 1.66
C LEU A 99 3.37 -9.30 1.29
N LEU A 100 3.59 -8.65 0.15
CA LEU A 100 2.76 -7.55 -0.36
C LEU A 100 1.59 -8.00 -1.25
N ALA A 101 1.47 -9.30 -1.58
CA ALA A 101 0.35 -9.80 -2.39
C ALA A 101 -1.05 -9.44 -1.83
N PRO A 102 -1.31 -9.48 -0.51
CA PRO A 102 -2.58 -9.03 0.05
C PRO A 102 -2.84 -7.53 -0.16
N VAL A 103 -1.79 -6.71 -0.19
CA VAL A 103 -1.90 -5.27 -0.46
C VAL A 103 -2.27 -5.03 -1.92
N MET A 104 -1.61 -5.73 -2.85
CA MET A 104 -1.94 -5.68 -4.28
C MET A 104 -3.38 -6.10 -4.55
N ALA A 105 -3.86 -7.18 -3.90
CA ALA A 105 -5.24 -7.64 -4.05
C ALA A 105 -6.28 -6.60 -3.59
N GLU A 106 -5.96 -5.80 -2.56
CA GLU A 106 -6.84 -4.71 -2.10
C GLU A 106 -6.87 -3.55 -3.10
N PHE A 107 -5.73 -3.19 -3.70
CA PHE A 107 -5.68 -2.20 -4.78
C PHE A 107 -6.52 -2.63 -5.99
N GLU A 108 -6.35 -3.88 -6.45
CA GLU A 108 -7.11 -4.46 -7.56
C GLU A 108 -8.62 -4.53 -7.26
N ALA A 109 -9.00 -4.87 -6.03
CA ALA A 109 -10.41 -4.93 -5.64
C ALA A 109 -11.09 -3.56 -5.72
N VAL A 110 -10.38 -2.49 -5.36
CA VAL A 110 -10.88 -1.12 -5.49
C VAL A 110 -10.97 -0.69 -6.95
N GLU A 111 -9.95 -0.95 -7.76
CA GLU A 111 -9.97 -0.66 -9.20
C GLU A 111 -11.16 -1.35 -9.89
N LEU A 112 -11.37 -2.63 -9.60
CA LEU A 112 -12.51 -3.40 -10.13
C LEU A 112 -13.86 -2.87 -9.65
N ALA A 113 -13.96 -2.38 -8.41
CA ALA A 113 -15.18 -1.78 -7.90
C ALA A 113 -15.52 -0.47 -8.65
N GLN A 114 -14.50 0.35 -8.93
CA GLN A 114 -14.66 1.62 -9.65
C GLN A 114 -15.10 1.41 -11.10
N LEU A 115 -14.48 0.45 -11.79
CA LEU A 115 -14.86 0.07 -13.15
C LEU A 115 -16.32 -0.40 -13.24
N ARG A 116 -16.83 -1.09 -12.21
CA ARG A 116 -18.22 -1.55 -12.15
C ARG A 116 -19.22 -0.43 -11.87
N GLU A 117 -18.80 0.61 -11.16
CA GLU A 117 -19.63 1.77 -10.83
C GLU A 117 -19.69 2.81 -11.97
N GLY A 118 -18.91 2.62 -13.05
CA GLY A 118 -18.94 3.48 -14.24
C GLY A 118 -18.35 4.86 -14.02
N VAL A 119 -17.41 4.98 -13.09
CA VAL A 119 -16.59 6.18 -12.87
C VAL A 119 -15.45 6.22 -13.87
#